data_AF-A0A9P8FAA1-F1
#
_entry.id   AF-A0A9P8FAA1-F1
#
_cell.length_a   1.000
_cell.length_b   1.000
_cell.length_c   1.000
_cell.angle_alpha   90.00
_cell.angle_beta   90.00
_cell.angle_gamma   90.00
#
_symmetry.space_group_name_H-M   'P 1'
#
loop_
_entity.id
_entity.type
_entity.pdbx_description
1 polymer ?
#
loop_
_entity_poly.entity_id
_entity_poly.type
_entity_poly.pdbx_seq_one_letter_code
_entity_poly.pdbx_strand_id
1 'polypeptide(L)'
;MASAPTTPGGGLDRYVVIHVATTCDEHGVYVTKDSAEVIELGWILLDSKNCDELHRESVLVKPVNTPITPLCTSLTTLTWEHVRNAGSFRDAINRFDQFAQEHLVKNNHEFAFVTLDSWDLRVQLPREARDKAVVL
;
A
#
# COMPACT_ATOMS: atom_id res chain seq x y z
N MET A 1 37.63 30.47 -9.82
CA MET A 1 36.91 29.18 -9.67
C MET A 1 35.51 29.53 -9.19
N ALA A 2 34.51 29.44 -10.07
CA ALA A 2 33.13 29.74 -9.70
C ALA A 2 32.57 28.55 -8.92
N SER A 3 32.20 28.78 -7.67
CA SER A 3 31.40 27.85 -6.87
C SER A 3 30.08 27.60 -7.59
N ALA A 4 29.76 26.34 -7.86
CA ALA A 4 28.46 25.95 -8.41
C ALA A 4 27.32 26.45 -7.50
N PRO A 5 26.17 26.85 -8.06
CA PRO A 5 25.03 27.27 -7.26
C PRO A 5 24.48 26.06 -6.49
N THR A 6 24.56 26.09 -5.17
CA THR A 6 23.79 25.18 -4.31
C THR A 6 22.33 25.61 -4.35
N THR A 7 21.51 24.87 -5.10
CA THR A 7 20.05 25.00 -5.07
C THR A 7 19.56 24.66 -3.66
N PRO A 8 18.90 25.56 -2.92
CA PRO A 8 18.15 25.19 -1.74
C PRO A 8 16.81 24.61 -2.22
N GLY A 9 16.77 23.31 -2.47
CA GLY A 9 15.57 22.59 -2.86
C GLY A 9 15.73 21.12 -2.49
N GLY A 10 15.19 20.73 -1.32
CA GLY A 10 15.25 19.36 -0.83
C GLY A 10 14.64 18.41 -1.85
N GLY A 11 15.49 17.63 -2.52
CA GLY A 11 15.03 16.53 -3.36
C GLY A 11 14.52 15.39 -2.48
N LEU A 12 13.54 14.63 -2.98
CA LEU A 12 13.15 13.39 -2.34
C LEU A 12 14.36 12.45 -2.28
N ASP A 13 14.58 11.78 -1.16
CA ASP A 13 15.58 10.71 -1.00
C ASP A 13 15.01 9.36 -1.43
N ARG A 14 13.71 9.17 -1.26
CA ARG A 14 13.04 7.87 -1.44
C ARG A 14 11.71 7.98 -2.16
N TYR A 15 11.41 6.97 -2.96
CA TYR A 15 10.05 6.69 -3.41
C TYR A 15 9.51 5.45 -2.73
N VAL A 16 8.29 5.53 -2.20
CA VAL A 16 7.58 4.39 -1.63
C VAL A 16 6.45 4.04 -2.59
N VAL A 17 6.69 3.05 -3.45
CA VAL A 17 5.70 2.57 -4.39
C VAL A 17 4.73 1.67 -3.64
N ILE A 18 3.44 2.01 -3.64
CA ILE A 18 2.38 1.28 -2.95
C ILE A 18 1.54 0.52 -3.97
N HIS A 19 1.22 -0.73 -3.64
CA HIS A 19 0.26 -1.56 -4.33
C HIS A 19 -0.83 -2.00 -3.34
N VAL A 20 -2.09 -1.85 -3.73
CA VAL A 20 -3.23 -2.34 -2.96
C VAL A 20 -4.05 -3.26 -3.85
N ALA A 21 -4.32 -4.47 -3.36
CA ALA A 21 -5.31 -5.35 -3.96
C ALA A 21 -6.54 -5.41 -3.05
N THR A 22 -7.73 -5.36 -3.65
CA THR A 22 -9.00 -5.41 -2.91
C THR A 22 -9.90 -6.52 -3.41
N THR A 23 -10.86 -6.92 -2.60
CA THR A 23 -12.01 -7.69 -3.09
C THR A 23 -12.75 -6.90 -4.17
N CYS A 24 -13.32 -7.60 -5.13
CA CYS A 24 -14.12 -7.02 -6.23
C CYS A 24 -15.04 -8.09 -6.85
N ASP A 25 -16.02 -7.68 -7.64
CA ASP A 25 -16.85 -8.55 -8.48
C ASP A 25 -17.15 -7.89 -9.84
N GLU A 26 -17.66 -8.67 -10.80
CA GLU A 26 -17.85 -8.21 -12.20
C GLU A 26 -18.86 -7.08 -12.35
N HIS A 27 -19.86 -7.03 -11.48
CA HIS A 27 -20.99 -6.11 -11.61
C HIS A 27 -21.08 -5.08 -10.48
N GLY A 28 -20.19 -5.12 -9.48
CA GLY A 28 -20.29 -4.27 -8.30
C GLY A 28 -21.49 -4.60 -7.42
N VAL A 29 -22.04 -5.82 -7.50
CA VAL A 29 -23.31 -6.20 -6.84
C VAL A 29 -23.04 -6.78 -5.45
N TYR A 30 -22.09 -7.70 -5.36
CA TYR A 30 -21.68 -8.32 -4.10
C TYR A 30 -20.53 -7.57 -3.45
N VAL A 31 -19.66 -6.95 -4.26
CA VAL A 31 -18.54 -6.16 -3.79
C VAL A 31 -18.59 -4.78 -4.44
N THR A 32 -19.36 -3.89 -3.81
CA THR A 32 -19.40 -2.49 -4.20
C THR A 32 -18.05 -1.80 -3.90
N LYS A 33 -17.78 -0.67 -4.56
CA LYS A 33 -16.60 0.16 -4.27
C LYS A 33 -16.55 0.64 -2.81
N ASP A 34 -17.69 0.78 -2.17
CA ASP A 34 -17.78 1.23 -0.77
C ASP A 34 -17.63 0.08 0.23
N SER A 35 -17.72 -1.18 -0.23
CA SER A 35 -17.59 -2.38 0.62
C SER A 35 -16.30 -3.17 0.35
N ALA A 36 -15.58 -2.88 -0.72
CA ALA A 36 -14.35 -3.59 -1.10
C ALA A 36 -13.31 -3.55 0.04
N GLU A 37 -12.74 -4.70 0.39
CA GLU A 37 -11.75 -4.82 1.47
C GLU A 37 -10.36 -5.09 0.90
N VAL A 38 -9.33 -4.49 1.50
CA VAL A 38 -7.93 -4.80 1.18
C VAL A 38 -7.65 -6.27 1.49
N ILE A 39 -7.02 -6.95 0.54
CA ILE A 39 -6.58 -8.35 0.64
C ILE A 39 -5.07 -8.52 0.46
N GLU A 40 -4.39 -7.51 -0.08
CA GLU A 40 -2.93 -7.39 -0.08
C GLU A 40 -2.54 -5.91 -0.01
N LEU A 41 -1.55 -5.62 0.83
CA LEU A 41 -0.83 -4.34 0.85
C LEU A 41 0.65 -4.63 0.55
N GLY A 42 1.12 -4.18 -0.61
CA GLY A 42 2.50 -4.32 -1.04
C GLY A 42 3.20 -2.97 -1.15
N TRP A 43 4.50 -2.94 -0.90
CA TRP A 43 5.31 -1.75 -1.11
C TRP A 43 6.73 -2.07 -1.56
N ILE A 44 7.30 -1.12 -2.30
CA ILE A 44 8.69 -1.12 -2.73
C ILE A 44 9.32 0.22 -2.36
N LEU A 45 10.48 0.18 -1.71
CA LEU A 45 11.29 1.36 -1.46
C LEU A 45 12.35 1.49 -2.53
N LEU A 46 12.36 2.63 -3.22
CA LEU A 46 13.34 2.95 -4.26
C LEU A 46 14.25 4.09 -3.81
N ASP A 47 15.51 4.04 -4.22
CA ASP A 47 16.37 5.23 -4.20
C ASP A 47 15.92 6.23 -5.27
N SER A 48 15.74 7.49 -4.88
CA SER A 48 15.17 8.50 -5.79
C SER A 48 16.08 8.89 -6.94
N LYS A 49 17.39 8.64 -6.86
CA LYS A 49 18.38 9.12 -7.83
C LYS A 49 18.54 8.18 -9.00
N ASN A 50 18.44 6.87 -8.74
CA ASN A 50 18.67 5.84 -9.75
C ASN A 50 17.52 4.84 -9.90
N CYS A 51 16.48 4.93 -9.04
CA CYS A 51 15.34 4.03 -8.99
C CYS A 51 15.72 2.57 -8.67
N ASP A 52 16.84 2.34 -8.01
CA ASP A 52 17.20 1.00 -7.53
C ASP A 52 16.25 0.57 -6.41
N GLU A 53 15.82 -0.70 -6.48
CA GLU A 53 15.02 -1.34 -5.44
C GLU A 53 15.87 -1.61 -4.20
N LEU A 54 15.55 -0.92 -3.10
CA LEU A 54 16.23 -1.07 -1.81
C LEU A 54 15.54 -2.14 -0.97
N HIS A 55 14.21 -2.14 -0.96
CA HIS A 55 13.39 -3.07 -0.19
C HIS A 55 12.08 -3.36 -0.91
N ARG A 56 11.55 -4.56 -0.70
CA ARG A 56 10.24 -5.00 -1.17
C ARG A 56 9.59 -5.86 -0.11
N GLU A 57 8.31 -5.62 0.11
CA GLU A 57 7.50 -6.42 1.02
C GLU A 57 6.03 -6.39 0.60
N SER A 58 5.29 -7.44 0.96
CA SER A 58 3.83 -7.41 0.92
C SER A 58 3.24 -8.20 2.09
N VAL A 59 2.02 -7.81 2.48
CA VAL A 59 1.25 -8.43 3.54
C VAL A 59 -0.13 -8.77 3.02
N LEU A 60 -0.53 -10.04 3.16
CA LEU A 60 -1.89 -10.46 2.88
C LEU A 60 -2.81 -10.06 4.03
N VAL A 61 -4.05 -9.72 3.67
CA VAL A 61 -5.10 -9.33 4.62
C VAL A 61 -6.30 -10.24 4.43
N LYS A 62 -6.85 -10.72 5.55
CA LYS A 62 -8.09 -11.49 5.55
C LYS A 62 -9.30 -10.55 5.43
N PRO A 63 -10.10 -10.62 4.35
CA PRO A 63 -11.35 -9.88 4.27
C PRO A 63 -12.39 -10.47 5.25
N VAL A 64 -13.26 -9.63 5.80
CA VAL A 64 -14.24 -10.02 6.83
C VAL A 64 -15.66 -10.08 6.29
N ASN A 65 -16.04 -9.12 5.44
CA ASN A 65 -17.42 -8.91 4.99
C ASN A 65 -17.62 -9.24 3.51
N THR A 66 -16.53 -9.34 2.74
CA THR A 66 -16.57 -9.55 1.29
C THR A 66 -15.88 -10.84 0.88
N PRO A 67 -16.44 -11.59 -0.09
CA PRO A 67 -15.84 -12.82 -0.57
C PRO A 67 -14.68 -12.54 -1.54
N ILE A 68 -13.76 -13.50 -1.66
CA ILE A 68 -12.86 -13.59 -2.81
C ILE A 68 -13.65 -14.18 -3.97
N THR A 69 -14.00 -13.36 -4.95
CA THR A 69 -14.74 -13.80 -6.15
C THR A 69 -13.80 -14.38 -7.22
N PRO A 70 -14.33 -15.11 -8.22
CA PRO A 70 -13.52 -15.58 -9.34
C PRO A 70 -12.83 -14.45 -10.12
N LEU A 71 -13.50 -13.32 -10.32
CA LEU A 71 -12.88 -12.15 -10.96
C LEU A 71 -11.73 -11.62 -10.10
N CYS A 72 -11.94 -11.48 -8.79
CA CYS A 72 -10.90 -11.06 -7.87
C CYS A 72 -9.66 -11.96 -7.99
N THR A 73 -9.84 -13.28 -7.95
CA THR A 73 -8.75 -14.24 -8.15
C THR A 73 -8.10 -14.11 -9.52
N SER A 74 -8.87 -13.88 -10.58
CA SER A 74 -8.30 -13.69 -11.93
C SER A 74 -7.42 -12.45 -12.04
N LEU A 75 -7.75 -11.38 -11.31
CA LEU A 75 -7.01 -10.11 -11.35
C LEU A 75 -5.81 -10.08 -10.42
N THR A 76 -5.92 -10.71 -9.24
CA THR A 76 -4.89 -10.62 -8.19
C THR A 76 -4.11 -11.90 -7.99
N THR A 77 -4.54 -13.02 -8.59
CA THR A 77 -4.07 -14.39 -8.33
C THR A 77 -4.32 -14.91 -6.91
N LEU A 78 -4.96 -14.10 -6.04
CA LEU A 78 -5.24 -14.47 -4.67
C LEU A 78 -6.53 -15.30 -4.57
N THR A 79 -6.44 -16.41 -3.84
CA THR A 79 -7.57 -17.28 -3.52
C THR A 79 -7.94 -17.12 -2.05
N TRP A 80 -9.12 -17.60 -1.67
CA TRP A 80 -9.50 -17.68 -0.25
C TRP A 80 -8.46 -18.45 0.59
N GLU A 81 -7.86 -19.50 0.04
CA GLU A 81 -6.86 -20.30 0.74
C GLU A 81 -5.59 -19.51 1.10
N HIS A 82 -5.23 -18.50 0.28
CA HIS A 82 -4.11 -17.61 0.58
C HIS A 82 -4.42 -16.68 1.75
N VAL A 83 -5.63 -16.12 1.81
CA VAL A 83 -5.98 -15.04 2.75
C VAL A 83 -6.68 -15.51 4.03
N ARG A 84 -7.24 -16.74 4.08
CA ARG A 84 -8.07 -17.21 5.20
C ARG A 84 -7.36 -17.23 6.56
N ASN A 85 -6.03 -17.38 6.54
CA ASN A 85 -5.13 -17.42 7.69
C ASN A 85 -4.25 -16.15 7.79
N ALA A 86 -4.47 -15.17 6.91
CA ALA A 86 -3.74 -13.92 6.94
C ALA A 86 -4.17 -13.03 8.11
N GLY A 87 -3.38 -11.99 8.36
CA GLY A 87 -3.65 -11.01 9.41
C GLY A 87 -4.84 -10.11 9.07
N SER A 88 -5.18 -9.24 10.01
CA SER A 88 -6.17 -8.20 9.82
C SER A 88 -5.60 -7.00 9.04
N PHE A 89 -6.48 -6.11 8.58
CA PHE A 89 -6.08 -4.84 7.99
C PHE A 89 -5.17 -4.02 8.93
N ARG A 90 -5.44 -4.07 10.25
CA ARG A 90 -4.61 -3.42 11.27
C ARG A 90 -3.18 -3.97 11.28
N ASP A 91 -3.03 -5.29 11.13
CA ASP A 91 -1.71 -5.93 11.13
C ASP A 91 -0.89 -5.48 9.92
N ALA A 92 -1.53 -5.34 8.74
CA ALA A 92 -0.88 -4.81 7.55
C ALA A 92 -0.45 -3.35 7.71
N ILE A 93 -1.31 -2.49 8.25
CA ILE A 93 -0.96 -1.08 8.52
C ILE A 93 0.17 -0.98 9.55
N ASN A 94 0.12 -1.74 10.65
CA ASN A 94 1.19 -1.76 11.65
C ASN A 94 2.51 -2.25 11.06
N ARG A 95 2.47 -3.25 10.16
CA ARG A 95 3.67 -3.74 9.49
C ARG A 95 4.29 -2.69 8.57
N PHE A 96 3.44 -1.96 7.83
CA PHE A 96 3.87 -0.84 7.00
C PHE A 96 4.42 0.32 7.83
N ASP A 97 3.77 0.70 8.94
CA ASP A 97 4.27 1.74 9.84
C ASP A 97 5.64 1.36 10.41
N GLN A 98 5.81 0.13 10.90
CA GLN A 98 7.12 -0.36 11.36
C GLN A 98 8.19 -0.22 10.27
N PHE A 99 7.87 -0.63 9.03
CA PHE A 99 8.77 -0.45 7.90
C PHE A 99 9.12 1.03 7.66
N ALA A 100 8.12 1.91 7.68
CA ALA A 100 8.34 3.35 7.50
C ALA A 100 9.19 3.94 8.63
N GLN A 101 8.97 3.54 9.89
CA GLN A 101 9.79 3.96 11.01
C GLN A 101 11.26 3.55 10.84
N GLU A 102 11.49 2.30 10.46
CA GLU A 102 12.83 1.71 10.32
C GLU A 102 13.62 2.29 9.15
N HIS A 103 12.97 2.49 8.00
CA HIS A 103 13.64 2.82 6.74
C HIS A 103 13.52 4.27 6.31
N LEU A 104 12.49 5.00 6.75
CA LEU A 104 12.22 6.38 6.33
C LEU A 104 12.45 7.38 7.48
N VAL A 105 11.70 7.21 8.57
CA VAL A 105 11.65 8.20 9.66
C VAL A 105 12.95 8.23 10.45
N LYS A 106 13.49 7.06 10.83
CA LYS A 106 14.73 6.96 11.60
C LYS A 106 15.93 7.62 10.92
N ASN A 107 15.95 7.61 9.59
CA ASN A 107 17.02 8.21 8.79
C ASN A 107 16.69 9.64 8.33
N ASN A 108 15.53 10.18 8.73
CA ASN A 108 15.02 11.48 8.32
C ASN A 108 15.04 11.67 6.80
N HIS A 109 14.62 10.64 6.06
CA HIS A 109 14.52 10.70 4.61
C HIS A 109 13.31 11.52 4.17
N GLU A 110 13.53 12.42 3.21
CA GLU A 110 12.43 13.02 2.44
C GLU A 110 11.88 11.97 1.48
N PHE A 111 10.57 11.71 1.49
CA PHE A 111 9.98 10.67 0.65
C PHE A 111 8.60 11.04 0.12
N ALA A 112 8.22 10.36 -0.97
CA ALA A 112 6.88 10.46 -1.53
C ALA A 112 6.30 9.07 -1.79
N PHE A 113 4.99 8.95 -1.57
CA PHE A 113 4.23 7.80 -2.02
C PHE A 113 3.99 7.85 -3.52
N VAL A 114 4.17 6.72 -4.18
CA VAL A 114 3.91 6.52 -5.60
C VAL A 114 2.88 5.41 -5.73
N THR A 115 1.80 5.66 -6.46
CA THR A 115 0.76 4.66 -6.75
C THR A 115 0.32 4.79 -8.20
N LEU A 116 -0.15 3.70 -8.78
CA LEU A 116 -0.73 3.69 -10.12
C LEU A 116 -2.07 4.44 -10.17
N ASP A 117 -2.89 4.28 -9.12
CA ASP A 117 -4.17 4.98 -8.97
C ASP A 117 -4.24 5.69 -7.61
N SER A 118 -4.63 6.96 -7.66
CA SER A 118 -4.90 7.75 -6.47
C SER A 118 -5.99 7.17 -5.56
N TRP A 119 -6.88 6.32 -6.09
CA TRP A 119 -7.94 5.64 -5.35
C TRP A 119 -7.42 4.91 -4.11
N ASP A 120 -6.28 4.22 -4.23
CA ASP A 120 -5.72 3.41 -3.15
C ASP A 120 -5.43 4.23 -1.89
N LEU A 121 -4.70 5.34 -2.06
CA LEU A 121 -4.27 6.19 -0.96
C LEU A 121 -5.32 7.23 -0.55
N ARG A 122 -6.15 7.70 -1.48
CA ARG A 122 -7.12 8.77 -1.21
C ARG A 122 -8.48 8.25 -0.77
N VAL A 123 -8.84 7.02 -1.12
CA VAL A 123 -10.18 6.49 -0.87
C VAL A 123 -10.13 5.14 -0.18
N GLN A 124 -9.51 4.11 -0.77
CA GLN A 124 -9.57 2.75 -0.22
C GLN A 124 -8.99 2.66 1.20
N LEU A 125 -7.72 3.04 1.40
CA LEU A 125 -7.08 2.93 2.72
C LEU A 125 -7.77 3.81 3.77
N PRO A 126 -8.07 5.11 3.53
CA PRO A 126 -8.76 5.93 4.52
C PRO A 126 -10.19 5.46 4.84
N ARG A 127 -10.93 4.98 3.84
CA ARG A 127 -12.29 4.44 4.02
C ARG A 127 -12.23 3.20 4.92
N GLU A 128 -11.42 2.22 4.56
CA GLU A 128 -11.31 0.98 5.32
C GLU A 128 -10.72 1.18 6.72
N ALA A 129 -9.76 2.10 6.87
CA ALA A 129 -9.23 2.48 8.18
C ALA A 129 -10.32 3.05 9.09
N ARG A 130 -11.17 3.94 8.58
CA ARG A 130 -12.34 4.44 9.32
C ARG A 130 -13.31 3.30 9.66
N ASP A 131 -13.66 2.48 8.70
CA ASP A 131 -14.66 1.42 8.88
C ASP A 131 -14.18 0.33 9.87
N LYS A 132 -12.85 0.10 9.96
CA LYS A 132 -12.21 -0.88 10.86
C LYS A 132 -11.55 -0.24 12.10
N ALA A 133 -11.76 1.05 12.35
CA ALA A 133 -11.17 1.81 13.44
C ALA A 133 -9.63 1.66 13.56
N VAL A 134 -8.93 1.72 12.43
CA VAL A 134 -7.46 1.72 12.32
C VAL A 134 -6.98 3.15 12.09
N VAL A 135 -5.88 3.54 12.76
CA VAL A 135 -5.24 4.84 12.55
C VAL A 135 -4.20 4.69 11.45
N LEU A 136 -4.19 5.63 10.50
CA LEU A 136 -3.17 5.77 9.46
C LEU A 136 -2.19 6.88 9.81
#